data_AF-A0A813JBY0-F1
#
_entry.id   AF-A0A813JBY0-F1
#
_cell.length_a   1.000
_cell.length_b   1.000
_cell.length_c   1.000
_cell.angle_alpha   90.00
_cell.angle_beta   90.00
_cell.angle_gamma   90.00
#
_symmetry.space_group_name_H-M   'P 1'
#
loop_
_entity.id
_entity.type
_entity.pdbx_description
1 polymer ?
#
loop_
_entity_poly.entity_id
_entity_poly.type
_entity_poly.pdbx_seq_one_letter_code
_entity_poly.pdbx_strand_id
1 'polypeptide(L)'
;MAAVAPGHRLGDAEDQLAGRGTYAEAGHVYASVSGQLRQAEGSTLEVIPAEELGGAACAVPEVGAMVIARVVRMSQDRAECDIVSVGDTPLRERFRGVIRKQDIRFFEVDKIQMTECFRAGDFVRAQVLAAGDARSYVLSTALSDHLG
;
A
#
# COMPACT_ATOMS: atom_id res chain seq x y z
N MET A 1 -7.77 25.35 -6.39
CA MET A 1 -7.25 24.05 -6.86
C MET A 1 -7.80 23.83 -8.25
N ALA A 2 -6.94 23.62 -9.24
CA ALA A 2 -7.35 23.41 -10.62
C ALA A 2 -7.32 21.90 -10.93
N ALA A 3 -8.45 21.36 -11.39
CA ALA A 3 -8.50 20.00 -11.92
C ALA A 3 -7.96 20.01 -13.36
N VAL A 4 -7.12 19.05 -13.69
CA VAL A 4 -6.48 18.91 -14.99
C VAL A 4 -6.70 17.49 -15.52
N ALA A 5 -6.66 17.35 -16.84
CA ALA A 5 -6.79 16.09 -17.55
C ALA A 5 -5.52 15.82 -18.38
N PRO A 6 -5.23 14.57 -18.76
CA PRO A 6 -4.12 14.24 -19.65
C PRO A 6 -4.16 15.08 -20.94
N GLY A 7 -3.01 15.64 -21.32
CA GLY A 7 -2.85 16.54 -22.46
C GLY A 7 -3.14 18.02 -22.16
N HIS A 8 -3.54 18.38 -20.94
CA HIS A 8 -3.75 19.78 -20.56
C HIS A 8 -2.41 20.52 -20.44
N ARG A 9 -2.28 21.68 -21.11
CA ARG A 9 -1.09 22.53 -21.04
C ARG A 9 -1.06 23.29 -19.71
N LEU A 10 -0.03 23.06 -18.91
CA LEU A 10 0.13 23.61 -17.57
C LEU A 10 0.97 24.90 -17.55
N GLY A 11 1.96 24.98 -18.45
CA GLY A 11 2.82 26.15 -18.58
C GLY A 11 3.98 25.94 -19.55
N ASP A 12 4.99 26.79 -19.44
CA ASP A 12 6.17 26.80 -20.30
C ASP A 12 7.36 26.13 -19.60
N ALA A 13 8.10 25.30 -20.33
CA ALA A 13 9.19 24.50 -19.79
C ALA A 13 10.43 25.34 -19.39
N GLU A 14 10.47 26.62 -19.78
CA GLU A 14 11.53 27.57 -19.40
C GLU A 14 11.34 28.11 -17.98
N ASP A 15 10.09 28.35 -17.58
CA ASP A 15 9.75 28.89 -16.26
C ASP A 15 9.42 27.79 -15.24
N GLN A 16 9.00 26.62 -15.73
CA GLN A 16 8.45 25.54 -14.92
C GLN A 16 9.02 24.17 -15.31
N LEU A 17 9.39 23.39 -14.30
CA LEU A 17 9.94 22.05 -14.47
C LEU A 17 8.84 20.99 -14.41
N ALA A 18 8.93 19.99 -15.28
CA ALA A 18 8.01 18.86 -15.28
C ALA A 18 8.34 17.90 -14.12
N GLY A 19 7.47 17.85 -13.12
CA GLY A 19 7.51 16.91 -12.00
C GLY A 19 6.56 15.73 -12.18
N ARG A 20 6.19 15.09 -11.07
CA ARG A 20 5.35 13.88 -11.07
C ARG A 20 3.99 14.12 -11.72
N GLY A 21 3.57 13.24 -12.65
CA GLY A 21 2.28 13.36 -13.34
C GLY A 21 2.25 14.43 -14.45
N THR A 22 3.42 14.97 -14.81
CA THR A 22 3.57 15.92 -15.92
C THR A 22 4.71 15.50 -16.85
N TYR A 23 4.76 16.07 -18.04
CA TYR A 23 5.85 15.88 -18.99
C TYR A 23 6.10 17.16 -19.77
N ALA A 24 7.32 17.37 -20.25
CA ALA A 24 7.67 18.50 -21.09
C ALA A 24 7.77 18.06 -22.55
N GLU A 25 7.07 18.73 -23.45
CA GLU A 25 7.12 18.49 -24.89
C GLU A 25 7.05 19.83 -25.63
N ALA A 26 7.88 19.99 -26.68
CA ALA A 26 7.88 21.19 -27.55
C ALA A 26 7.94 22.55 -26.80
N GLY A 27 8.67 22.62 -25.68
CA GLY A 27 8.82 23.85 -24.89
C GLY A 27 7.69 24.13 -23.89
N HIS A 28 6.72 23.22 -23.76
CA HIS A 28 5.59 23.36 -22.84
C HIS A 28 5.49 22.17 -21.90
N VAL A 29 4.95 22.39 -20.70
CA VAL A 29 4.64 21.35 -19.72
C VAL A 29 3.18 20.95 -19.85
N TYR A 30 2.92 19.65 -19.92
CA TYR A 30 1.61 19.05 -20.05
C TYR A 30 1.33 18.07 -18.91
N ALA A 31 0.06 17.91 -18.55
CA ALA A 31 -0.38 16.87 -17.64
C ALA A 31 -0.40 15.50 -18.34
N SER A 32 0.11 14.45 -17.69
CA SER A 32 -0.03 13.05 -18.15
C SER A 32 -1.17 12.30 -17.46
N VAL A 33 -1.68 12.81 -16.33
CA VAL A 33 -2.70 12.15 -15.51
C VAL A 33 -3.86 13.10 -15.17
N SER A 34 -5.04 12.55 -14.93
CA SER A 34 -6.19 13.30 -14.44
C SER A 34 -6.07 13.55 -12.95
N GLY A 35 -6.11 14.80 -12.52
CA GLY A 35 -5.80 15.10 -11.13
C GLY A 35 -5.89 16.58 -10.78
N GLN A 36 -5.29 16.94 -9.64
CA GLN A 36 -5.15 18.32 -9.22
C GLN A 36 -3.72 18.80 -9.46
N LEU A 37 -3.59 19.94 -10.11
CA LEU A 37 -2.30 20.62 -10.27
C LEU A 37 -1.82 21.13 -8.91
N ARG A 38 -0.61 20.73 -8.53
CA ARG A 38 0.13 21.20 -7.37
C ARG A 38 1.48 21.74 -7.84
N GLN A 39 1.83 22.93 -7.35
CA GLN A 39 3.17 23.46 -7.54
C GLN A 39 4.02 23.04 -6.33
N ALA A 40 5.08 22.28 -6.59
CA ALA A 40 6.07 21.90 -5.59
C ALA A 40 7.11 23.04 -5.41
N GLU A 41 7.99 22.89 -4.41
CA GLU A 41 9.05 23.87 -4.17
C GLU A 41 10.03 23.92 -5.35
N GLY A 42 10.32 25.13 -5.83
CA GLY A 42 11.21 25.36 -6.98
C GLY A 42 10.56 25.06 -8.33
N SER A 43 9.66 25.94 -8.78
CA SER A 43 9.02 25.99 -10.12
C SER A 43 8.52 24.65 -10.71
N THR A 44 8.42 23.59 -9.92
CA THR A 44 8.13 22.24 -10.39
C THR A 44 6.63 22.04 -10.34
N LEU A 45 6.05 21.67 -11.48
CA LEU A 45 4.64 21.34 -11.58
C LEU A 45 4.44 19.84 -11.41
N GLU A 46 3.54 19.48 -10.51
CA GLU A 46 3.13 18.11 -10.27
C GLU A 46 1.62 18.01 -10.41
N VAL A 47 1.14 16.90 -10.94
CA VAL A 47 -0.29 16.59 -10.96
C VAL A 47 -0.51 15.42 -10.04
N ILE A 48 -1.22 15.66 -8.93
CA ILE A 48 -1.64 14.62 -8.02
C ILE A 48 -2.84 13.92 -8.66
N PRO A 49 -2.75 12.63 -9.01
CA PRO A 49 -3.87 11.89 -9.56
C PRO A 49 -5.09 12.02 -8.66
N ALA A 50 -6.28 12.15 -9.27
CA ALA A 50 -7.53 12.22 -8.50
C ALA A 50 -7.73 11.01 -7.58
N GLU A 51 -7.08 9.89 -7.90
CA GLU A 51 -7.06 8.66 -7.12
C GLU A 51 -6.27 8.78 -5.80
N GLU A 52 -5.17 9.54 -5.79
CA GLU A 52 -4.34 9.75 -4.60
C GLU A 52 -4.90 10.80 -3.64
N LEU A 53 -5.79 11.68 -4.12
CA LEU A 53 -6.51 12.61 -3.26
C LEU A 53 -7.40 11.92 -2.23
N GLY A 54 -7.74 10.65 -2.44
CA GLY A 54 -8.50 9.81 -1.50
C GLY A 54 -7.64 9.15 -0.40
N GLY A 55 -6.34 9.45 -0.34
CA GLY A 55 -5.42 8.93 0.68
C GLY A 55 -4.96 7.49 0.47
N ALA A 56 -5.56 6.74 -0.47
CA ALA A 56 -5.18 5.38 -0.77
C ALA A 56 -4.24 5.35 -1.99
N ALA A 57 -2.94 5.14 -1.76
CA ALA A 57 -1.98 5.00 -2.84
C ALA A 57 -2.11 3.61 -3.49
N CYS A 58 -1.70 3.51 -4.75
CA CYS A 58 -1.51 2.24 -5.44
C CYS A 58 -0.18 1.59 -4.99
N ALA A 59 -0.03 1.38 -3.67
CA ALA A 59 1.15 0.73 -3.11
C ALA A 59 0.99 -0.79 -3.20
N VAL A 60 2.01 -1.47 -3.69
CA VAL A 60 2.04 -2.94 -3.72
C VAL A 60 2.82 -3.42 -2.49
N PRO A 61 2.30 -4.38 -1.70
CA PRO A 61 3.04 -4.92 -0.57
C PRO A 61 4.35 -5.59 -1.02
N GLU A 62 5.48 -5.09 -0.54
CA GLU A 62 6.80 -5.65 -0.80
C GLU A 62 7.24 -6.59 0.34
N VAL A 63 8.17 -7.51 0.05
CA VAL A 63 8.74 -8.40 1.06
C VAL A 63 9.52 -7.59 2.10
N GLY A 64 9.27 -7.85 3.38
CA GLY A 64 9.81 -7.10 4.51
C GLY A 64 8.97 -5.88 4.90
N ALA A 65 7.97 -5.49 4.11
CA ALA A 65 7.09 -4.38 4.45
C ALA A 65 6.18 -4.73 5.63
N MET A 66 5.93 -3.75 6.48
CA MET A 66 4.99 -3.84 7.59
C MET A 66 3.59 -3.53 7.07
N VAL A 67 2.61 -4.36 7.40
CA VAL A 67 1.24 -4.24 6.91
C VAL A 67 0.24 -4.37 8.04
N ILE A 68 -0.91 -3.73 7.86
CA ILE A 68 -2.09 -3.98 8.69
C ILE A 68 -3.04 -4.85 7.88
N ALA A 69 -3.39 -6.01 8.41
CA ALA A 69 -4.29 -6.95 7.77
C ALA A 69 -5.49 -7.23 8.65
N ARG A 70 -6.68 -7.34 8.04
CA ARG A 70 -7.90 -7.72 8.72
C ARG A 70 -8.13 -9.22 8.55
N VAL A 71 -8.28 -9.96 9.64
CA VAL A 71 -8.60 -11.39 9.61
C VAL A 71 -10.01 -11.58 9.06
N VAL A 72 -10.14 -12.28 7.94
CA VAL A 72 -11.43 -12.56 7.27
C VAL A 72 -11.94 -13.92 7.67
N ARG A 73 -11.05 -14.91 7.69
CA ARG A 73 -11.39 -16.31 7.97
C ARG A 73 -10.23 -16.96 8.71
N MET A 74 -10.55 -17.95 9.54
CA MET A 74 -9.56 -18.71 10.28
C MET A 74 -9.84 -20.21 10.12
N SER A 75 -8.75 -20.97 10.06
CA SER A 75 -8.69 -22.43 10.09
C SER A 75 -7.78 -22.87 11.25
N GLN A 76 -7.64 -24.18 11.48
CA GLN A 76 -6.80 -24.68 12.57
C GLN A 76 -5.31 -24.34 12.41
N ASP A 77 -4.81 -24.22 11.17
CA ASP A 77 -3.40 -24.05 10.83
C ASP A 77 -3.07 -22.69 10.19
N ARG A 78 -4.08 -21.94 9.74
CA ARG A 78 -3.90 -20.68 9.00
C ARG A 78 -5.02 -19.67 9.27
N ALA A 79 -4.68 -18.39 9.26
CA ALA A 79 -5.60 -17.27 9.24
C ALA A 79 -5.51 -16.57 7.89
N GLU A 80 -6.64 -16.41 7.21
CA GLU A 80 -6.77 -15.64 5.98
C GLU A 80 -7.09 -14.19 6.32
N CYS A 81 -6.35 -13.27 5.73
CA CYS A 81 -6.42 -11.85 6.02
C CYS A 81 -6.56 -11.04 4.73
N ASP A 82 -7.25 -9.91 4.80
CA ASP A 82 -7.23 -8.87 3.77
C ASP A 82 -6.25 -7.78 4.24
N ILE A 83 -5.20 -7.49 3.46
CA ILE A 83 -4.28 -6.39 3.75
C ILE A 83 -4.98 -5.07 3.45
N VAL A 84 -4.99 -4.18 4.45
CA VAL A 84 -5.68 -2.89 4.42
C VAL A 84 -4.71 -1.73 4.25
N SER A 85 -3.51 -1.82 4.81
CA SER A 85 -2.46 -0.80 4.65
C SER A 85 -1.06 -1.39 4.60
N VAL A 86 -0.15 -0.68 3.93
CA VAL A 86 1.30 -0.92 3.98
C VAL A 86 1.94 0.28 4.67
N GLY A 87 2.55 0.04 5.83
CA GLY A 87 2.98 1.08 6.75
C GLY A 87 1.83 2.03 7.09
N ASP A 88 2.03 3.31 6.85
CA ASP A 88 1.05 4.37 7.09
C ASP A 88 0.17 4.67 5.87
N THR A 89 0.37 3.94 4.76
CA THR A 89 -0.35 4.16 3.50
C THR A 89 -1.48 3.15 3.34
N PRO A 90 -2.76 3.57 3.37
CA PRO A 90 -3.87 2.66 3.14
C PRO A 90 -3.88 2.20 1.67
N LEU A 91 -4.21 0.93 1.48
CA LEU A 91 -4.34 0.31 0.18
C LEU A 91 -5.76 0.45 -0.33
N ARG A 92 -5.89 0.72 -1.62
CA ARG A 92 -7.18 0.73 -2.31
C ARG A 92 -7.62 -0.67 -2.74
N GLU A 93 -6.66 -1.47 -3.19
CA GLU A 93 -6.87 -2.86 -3.60
C GLU A 93 -6.75 -3.81 -2.41
N ARG A 94 -7.55 -4.88 -2.43
CA ARG A 94 -7.50 -5.92 -1.41
C ARG A 94 -6.48 -6.97 -1.79
N PHE A 95 -5.33 -6.94 -1.13
CA PHE A 95 -4.36 -8.02 -1.22
C PHE A 95 -4.67 -9.06 -0.16
N ARG A 96 -4.70 -10.33 -0.55
CA ARG A 96 -4.89 -11.43 0.40
C ARG A 96 -3.58 -11.76 1.08
N GLY A 97 -3.62 -11.89 2.39
CA GLY A 97 -2.54 -12.39 3.23
C GLY A 97 -2.93 -13.68 3.92
N VAL A 98 -1.94 -14.50 4.26
CA VAL A 98 -2.11 -15.70 5.07
C VAL A 98 -1.07 -15.71 6.17
N ILE A 99 -1.53 -15.83 7.42
CA ILE A 99 -0.69 -16.07 8.60
C ILE A 99 -0.80 -17.55 8.95
N ARG A 100 0.32 -18.28 8.92
CA ARG A 100 0.34 -19.71 9.29
C ARG A 100 0.69 -19.87 10.75
N LYS A 101 0.31 -20.99 11.36
CA LYS A 101 0.55 -21.27 12.79
C LYS A 101 2.02 -21.08 13.19
N GLN A 102 2.95 -21.51 12.33
CA GLN A 102 4.39 -21.36 12.57
C GLN A 102 4.92 -19.92 12.49
N ASP A 103 4.18 -19.02 11.87
CA ASP A 103 4.61 -17.64 11.63
C ASP A 103 4.07 -16.66 12.70
N ILE A 104 3.45 -17.17 13.77
CA ILE A 104 2.79 -16.36 14.82
C ILE A 104 3.77 -15.95 15.93
N ARG A 105 4.59 -16.87 16.42
CA ARG A 105 5.59 -16.64 17.49
C ARG A 105 6.87 -17.41 17.19
N PHE A 106 8.00 -16.89 17.67
CA PHE A 106 9.30 -17.57 17.54
C PHE A 106 9.43 -18.83 18.40
N PHE A 107 8.79 -18.86 19.58
CA PHE A 107 8.91 -19.94 20.55
C PHE A 107 7.55 -20.59 20.82
N GLU A 108 7.58 -21.86 21.24
CA GLU A 108 6.39 -22.65 21.61
C GLU A 108 5.32 -22.78 20.52
N VAL A 109 5.73 -22.77 19.25
CA VAL A 109 4.85 -22.87 18.07
C VAL A 109 3.82 -24.01 18.19
N ASP A 110 4.23 -25.16 18.74
CA ASP A 110 3.37 -26.34 18.84
C ASP A 110 2.17 -26.14 19.78
N LYS A 111 2.33 -25.32 20.83
CA LYS A 111 1.29 -25.03 21.81
C LYS A 111 0.28 -23.99 21.35
N ILE A 112 0.53 -23.30 20.23
CA ILE A 112 -0.32 -22.21 19.76
C ILE A 112 -1.66 -22.76 19.25
N GLN A 113 -2.75 -22.19 19.75
CA GLN A 113 -4.09 -22.38 19.20
C GLN A 113 -4.51 -21.12 18.46
N MET A 114 -4.81 -21.27 17.16
CA MET A 114 -5.22 -20.15 16.30
C MET A 114 -6.40 -19.36 16.87
N THR A 115 -7.39 -20.09 17.40
CA THR A 115 -8.60 -19.55 18.03
C THR A 115 -8.36 -18.68 19.25
N GLU A 116 -7.22 -18.85 19.92
CA GLU A 116 -6.82 -18.04 21.08
C GLU A 116 -6.02 -16.80 20.67
N CYS A 117 -5.44 -16.80 19.46
CA CYS A 117 -4.61 -15.71 18.95
C CYS A 117 -5.42 -14.69 18.14
N PHE A 118 -6.34 -15.14 17.30
CA PHE A 118 -7.06 -14.28 16.35
C PHE A 118 -8.55 -14.60 16.30
N ARG A 119 -9.35 -13.59 15.96
CA ARG A 119 -10.77 -13.74 15.62
C ARG A 119 -11.08 -13.09 14.29
N ALA A 120 -12.12 -13.59 13.62
CA ALA A 120 -12.59 -12.98 12.39
C ALA A 120 -13.06 -11.54 12.66
N GLY A 121 -12.55 -10.59 11.89
CA GLY A 121 -12.77 -9.16 12.07
C GLY A 121 -11.61 -8.41 12.74
N ASP A 122 -10.65 -9.13 13.35
CA ASP A 122 -9.51 -8.49 14.02
C ASP A 122 -8.56 -7.85 13.01
N PHE A 123 -7.92 -6.75 13.41
CA PHE A 123 -6.85 -6.12 12.66
C PHE A 123 -5.53 -6.45 13.32
N VAL A 124 -4.64 -7.07 12.55
CA VAL A 124 -3.36 -7.58 13.02
C VAL A 124 -2.25 -6.84 12.29
N ARG A 125 -1.22 -6.44 13.04
CA ARG A 125 0.00 -5.90 12.46
C ARG A 125 0.94 -7.06 12.16
N ALA A 126 1.33 -7.19 10.89
CA ALA A 126 2.18 -8.27 10.42
C ALA A 126 3.25 -7.75 9.45
N GLN A 127 4.29 -8.54 9.22
CA GLN A 127 5.28 -8.29 8.18
C GLN A 127 5.08 -9.25 7.01
N VAL A 128 5.26 -8.76 5.79
CA VAL A 128 5.24 -9.60 4.58
C VAL A 128 6.53 -10.43 4.53
N LEU A 129 6.42 -11.75 4.72
CA LEU A 129 7.55 -12.66 4.59
C LEU A 129 7.88 -12.98 3.13
N ALA A 130 6.83 -13.16 2.33
CA ALA A 130 6.95 -13.50 0.92
C ALA A 130 5.66 -13.10 0.20
N ALA A 131 5.77 -12.73 -1.08
CA ALA A 131 4.68 -12.98 -1.99
C ALA A 131 4.55 -14.51 -2.08
N GLY A 132 3.48 -15.09 -1.51
CA GLY A 132 3.31 -16.54 -1.46
C GLY A 132 2.95 -17.12 -2.83
N ASP A 133 2.00 -18.05 -2.87
CA ASP A 133 1.44 -18.51 -4.15
C ASP A 133 0.69 -17.36 -4.85
N ALA A 134 0.41 -17.54 -6.15
CA ALA A 134 -0.12 -16.53 -7.10
C ALA A 134 -1.38 -15.74 -6.68
N ARG A 135 -1.94 -15.97 -5.48
CA ARG A 135 -3.13 -15.30 -4.94
C ARG A 135 -3.02 -14.83 -3.50
N SER A 136 -1.90 -15.01 -2.79
CA SER A 136 -1.79 -14.58 -1.39
C SER A 136 -0.36 -14.34 -0.91
N TYR A 137 -0.16 -13.27 -0.14
CA TYR A 137 1.07 -12.98 0.59
C TYR A 137 1.18 -13.85 1.85
N VAL A 138 2.39 -14.27 2.20
CA VAL A 138 2.68 -14.91 3.48
C VAL A 138 3.03 -13.81 4.47
N LEU A 139 2.30 -13.78 5.58
CA LEU A 139 2.45 -12.78 6.64
C LEU A 139 2.97 -13.45 7.91
N SER A 140 3.76 -12.70 8.70
CA SER A 140 4.24 -13.15 9.99
C SER A 140 4.06 -12.08 11.06
N THR A 141 3.65 -12.52 12.25
CA THR A 141 3.64 -11.72 13.48
C THR A 141 4.78 -12.10 14.43
N ALA A 142 5.56 -13.14 14.09
CA ALA A 142 6.64 -13.60 14.93
C ALA A 142 7.80 -12.60 14.98
N LEU A 143 8.08 -11.91 13.87
CA LEU A 143 9.34 -11.21 13.62
C LEU A 143 9.72 -10.07 14.58
N SER A 144 8.77 -9.50 15.32
CA SER A 144 9.04 -8.38 16.22
C SER A 144 8.00 -8.27 17.33
N ASP A 145 8.43 -7.80 18.50
CA ASP A 145 7.60 -7.74 19.72
C ASP A 145 6.41 -6.76 19.65
N HIS A 146 6.36 -5.92 18.61
CA HIS A 146 5.28 -4.96 18.36
C HIS A 146 4.32 -5.41 17.24
N LEU A 147 4.45 -6.66 16.80
CA LEU A 147 3.52 -7.33 15.89
C LEU A 147 2.53 -8.16 16.72
N GLY A 148 1.27 -8.23 16.27
CA GLY A 148 0.16 -8.82 17.02
C GLY A 148 -1.18 -8.31 16.55
#